data_AF-A0A7X9CKN0-F1
#
_entry.id   AF-A0A7X9CKN0-F1
#
_cell.length_a   1.000
_cell.length_b   1.000
_cell.length_c   1.000
_cell.angle_alpha   90.00
_cell.angle_beta   90.00
_cell.angle_gamma   90.00
#
_symmetry.space_group_name_H-M   'P 1'
#
loop_
_entity.id
_entity.type
_entity.pdbx_description
1 polymer ?
#
loop_
_entity_poly.entity_id
_entity_poly.type
_entity_poly.pdbx_seq_one_letter_code
_entity_poly.pdbx_strand_id
1 'polypeptide(L)' 'FIEAFANIYRNFTLTVMAHRSGEQPTPEMLDFPNVQDGVRGMQFIETIVKAGWNDEQKWVKWEE' A
#
# COMPACT_ATOMS: atom_id res chain seq x y z
N PHE A 1 -14.66 8.70 9.40
CA PHE A 1 -14.12 7.32 9.33
C PHE A 1 -14.51 6.65 8.03
N ILE A 2 -15.81 6.51 7.75
CA ILE A 2 -16.32 5.92 6.50
C ILE A 2 -15.94 6.78 5.29
N GLU A 3 -15.88 8.10 5.49
CA GLU A 3 -15.52 9.09 4.46
C GLU A 3 -14.10 8.87 3.92
N ALA A 4 -13.15 8.48 4.78
CA ALA A 4 -11.78 8.18 4.35
C ALA A 4 -11.71 6.90 3.51
N PHE A 5 -12.45 5.85 3.89
CA PHE A 5 -12.57 4.64 3.07
C PHE A 5 -13.24 4.92 1.73
N ALA A 6 -14.30 5.75 1.72
CA ALA A 6 -14.98 6.14 0.50
C ALA A 6 -14.03 6.87 -0.47
N ASN A 7 -13.11 7.70 0.03
CA ASN A 7 -12.12 8.38 -0.81
C ASN A 7 -11.19 7.39 -1.54
N ILE A 8 -10.70 6.35 -0.86
CA ILE A 8 -9.86 5.30 -1.48
C ILE A 8 -10.60 4.63 -2.65
N TYR A 9 -11.83 4.16 -2.42
CA TYR A 9 -12.61 3.47 -3.45
C TYR A 9 -13.03 4.41 -4.59
N ARG A 10 -13.33 5.67 -4.29
CA ARG A 10 -13.63 6.69 -5.28
C ARG A 10 -12.43 6.91 -6.21
N ASN A 11 -11.25 7.13 -5.66
CA ASN A 11 -10.03 7.40 -6.43
C ASN A 11 -9.62 6.18 -7.27
N PHE A 12 -9.68 4.98 -6.69
CA PHE A 12 -9.47 3.73 -7.42
C PHE A 12 -10.42 3.59 -8.62
N THR A 13 -11.72 3.83 -8.41
CA THR A 13 -12.73 3.68 -9.47
C THR A 13 -12.50 4.69 -10.60
N LEU A 14 -12.19 5.95 -10.27
CA LEU A 14 -11.86 6.99 -11.26
C LEU A 14 -10.64 6.61 -12.08
N THR A 15 -9.59 6.09 -11.45
CA THR A 15 -8.39 5.60 -12.12
C THR A 15 -8.69 4.46 -13.08
N VAL A 16 -9.50 3.49 -12.68
CA VAL A 16 -9.94 2.39 -13.55
C VAL A 16 -10.75 2.91 -14.75
N MET A 17 -11.64 3.88 -14.53
CA MET A 17 -12.44 4.47 -15.61
C MET A 17 -11.57 5.20 -16.63
N ALA A 18 -10.65 6.06 -16.17
CA ALA A 18 -9.70 6.77 -17.04
C ALA A 18 -8.83 5.79 -17.85
N HIS A 19 -8.34 4.73 -17.21
CA HIS A 19 -7.59 3.69 -17.91
C HIS A 19 -8.42 3.00 -19.00
N ARG A 20 -9.70 2.69 -18.72
CA ARG A 20 -10.62 2.07 -19.71
C ARG A 20 -10.99 3.01 -20.86
N SER A 21 -11.01 4.32 -20.63
CA SER A 21 -11.24 5.32 -21.69
C SER A 21 -9.97 5.65 -22.49
N GLY A 22 -8.80 5.11 -22.11
CA GLY A 22 -7.51 5.45 -22.73
C GLY A 22 -6.98 6.82 -22.29
N GLU A 23 -7.55 7.40 -21.24
CA GLU A 23 -7.14 8.67 -20.64
C GLU A 23 -6.09 8.43 -19.54
N GLN A 24 -5.25 9.43 -19.30
CA GLN A 24 -4.33 9.40 -18.18
C GLN A 24 -5.03 9.90 -16.91
N PRO A 25 -5.06 9.09 -15.82
CA PRO A 25 -5.61 9.53 -14.54
C PRO A 25 -4.88 10.78 -14.01
N THR A 26 -5.60 11.66 -13.32
CA THR A 26 -4.95 12.79 -12.64
C THR A 26 -4.19 12.33 -11.39
N PRO A 27 -3.21 13.10 -10.89
CA PRO A 27 -2.49 12.75 -9.67
C PRO A 27 -3.40 12.47 -8.47
N GLU A 28 -4.51 13.20 -8.33
CA GLU A 28 -5.47 13.02 -7.24
C GLU A 28 -6.27 11.72 -7.37
N MET A 29 -6.50 11.25 -8.60
CA MET A 29 -7.15 9.95 -8.83
C MET A 29 -6.24 8.79 -8.43
N LEU A 30 -4.92 8.99 -8.46
CA LEU A 30 -3.91 8.00 -8.07
C LEU A 30 -3.66 7.94 -6.56
N ASP A 31 -4.35 8.77 -5.77
CA ASP A 31 -4.24 8.79 -4.30
C ASP A 31 -5.02 7.62 -3.68
N PHE A 32 -4.43 6.42 -3.77
CA PHE A 32 -4.83 5.21 -3.09
C PHE A 32 -3.63 4.23 -3.03
N PRO A 33 -3.59 3.27 -2.07
CA PRO A 33 -2.50 2.32 -1.98
C PRO A 33 -2.35 1.47 -3.25
N ASN A 34 -1.11 1.27 -3.70
CA ASN A 34 -0.80 0.43 -4.84
C ASN A 34 -0.13 -0.89 -4.41
N VAL A 35 0.25 -1.72 -5.39
CA VAL A 35 0.86 -3.04 -5.15
C VAL A 35 2.19 -2.95 -4.38
N GLN A 36 3.00 -1.91 -4.62
CA GLN A 36 4.28 -1.72 -3.94
C GLN A 36 4.09 -1.41 -2.45
N ASP A 37 3.04 -0.64 -2.11
CA ASP A 37 2.67 -0.39 -0.72
C ASP A 37 2.28 -1.70 -0.01
N GLY A 38 1.58 -2.59 -0.72
CA GLY A 38 1.23 -3.92 -0.23
C GLY A 38 2.45 -4.82 0.01
N VAL A 39 3.38 -4.88 -0.96
CA VAL A 39 4.64 -5.64 -0.83
C VAL A 39 5.46 -5.12 0.36
N ARG A 40 5.60 -3.80 0.49
CA ARG A 40 6.29 -3.16 1.61
C ARG A 40 5.64 -3.51 2.95
N GLY A 41 4.30 -3.56 3.00
CA GLY A 41 3.57 -3.99 4.21
C GLY A 41 3.89 -5.43 4.62
N MET A 42 4.00 -6.34 3.66
CA MET A 42 4.35 -7.74 3.93
C MET A 42 5.81 -7.88 4.39
N GLN A 43 6.75 -7.19 3.74
CA GLN A 43 8.15 -7.12 4.18
C GLN A 43 8.28 -6.59 5.61
N PHE A 44 7.48 -5.58 5.99
CA PHE A 44 7.44 -5.07 7.35
C PHE A 44 6.96 -6.15 8.35
N ILE A 45 5.86 -6.83 8.05
CA ILE A 45 5.32 -7.90 8.91
C ILE A 45 6.38 -8.98 9.11
N GLU A 46 7.03 -9.43 8.04
CA GLU A 46 8.07 -10.45 8.11
C GLU A 46 9.26 -10.00 8.97
N THR A 47 9.75 -8.77 8.76
CA THR A 47 10.87 -8.19 9.51
C THR A 47 10.55 -8.14 11.01
N ILE A 48 9.34 -7.73 11.38
CA ILE A 48 8.91 -7.64 12.79
C ILE A 48 8.70 -9.02 13.41
N VAL A 49 8.17 -9.99 12.68
CA VAL A 49 8.05 -11.36 13.15
C VAL A 49 9.43 -11.96 13.44
N LYS A 50 10.41 -11.75 12.55
CA LYS A 50 11.81 -12.16 12.74
C LYS A 50 12.41 -11.53 14.01
N ALA A 51 12.21 -10.23 14.22
CA ALA A 51 12.65 -9.54 15.43
C ALA A 51 11.95 -10.03 16.71
N GLY A 52 10.67 -10.44 16.60
CA GLY A 52 9.87 -10.94 17.71
C GLY A 52 10.34 -12.29 18.26
N TRP A 53 10.92 -13.14 17.42
CA TRP A 53 11.43 -14.46 17.82
C TRP A 53 12.86 -14.47 18.38
N ASN A 54 13.58 -13.36 18.33
CA ASN A 54 14.94 -13.25 18.88
C ASN A 54 14.97 -12.28 20.06
N ASP A 55 15.28 -12.76 21.26
CA ASP A 55 15.30 -11.93 22.49
C ASP A 55 16.53 -11.03 22.61
N GLU A 56 17.63 -11.37 21.95
CA GLU A 56 18.90 -10.63 22.02
C GLU A 56 19.03 -9.60 20.89
N GLN A 57 18.63 -9.97 19.67
CA GLN A 57 18.73 -9.12 18.48
C GLN A 57 17.34 -8.65 18.01
N LYS A 58 17.01 -7.40 18.35
CA LYS A 58 15.73 -6.75 17.97
C LYS A 58 15.81 -5.93 16.69
N TRP A 59 16.99 -5.47 16.30
CA TRP A 59 17.19 -4.76 15.03
C TRP A 59 17.56 -5.77 13.94
N VAL A 60 16.64 -5.96 13.00
CA VAL A 60 16.77 -6.88 11.87
C VAL A 60 16.88 -6.06 10.59
N LYS A 61 17.73 -6.50 9.66
CA LYS A 61 17.85 -5.87 8.34
C LYS A 61 16.49 -5.98 7.62
N TRP A 62 16.11 -4.94 6.88
CA TRP A 62 14.91 -4.98 6.04
C TRP A 62 14.96 -6.14 5.05
N GLU A 63 13.84 -6.85 4.91
CA GLU A 63 13.65 -7.92 3.91
C GLU A 63 13.30 -7.30 2.55
N GLU A 64 14.12 -7.56 1.53
CA GLU A 64 13.99 -7.05 0.15
C GLU A 64 13.23 -8.04 -0.74
#